data_AF-A0A7X3U2P8-F1
#
_entry.id   AF-A0A7X3U2P8-F1
#
_cell.length_a   1.000
_cell.length_b   1.000
_cell.length_c   1.000
_cell.angle_alpha   90.00
_cell.angle_beta   90.00
_cell.angle_gamma   90.00
#
_symmetry.space_group_name_H-M   'P 1'
#
loop_
_entity.id
_entity.type
_entity.pdbx_description
1 polymer ?
#
loop_
_entity_poly.entity_id
_entity_poly.type
_entity_poly.pdbx_seq_one_letter_code
_entity_poly.pdbx_strand_id
1 'polypeptide(L)'
;MRRVLLLPVLALFVGLLLGLPAPASAQSPEFTTTIENEFPQFLRFRLTATDPGGVTDVSLRYRITGSGTLARAKPEAFEPVPAGSDARVEVRISTGTLGYVPVGSEFVYHWELVLEDGTVLEGESDTFVYLPPGEEWHSAENDFMRVYYHGDRESIALRYLEAAERTYARMGRLLQTELEIVPVKTVLFASEADLEDAQPNRSEVYDAATFLCGSQVANNIIFVIDRSCGTRDRS
;
A
#
# COMPACT_ATOMS: atom_id res chain seq x y z
N MET A 1 -15.49 -64.10 50.08
CA MET A 1 -15.87 -63.38 48.84
C MET A 1 -15.67 -61.88 49.11
N ARG A 2 -14.51 -61.32 48.75
CA ARG A 2 -14.26 -60.50 47.54
C ARG A 2 -15.06 -59.18 47.50
N ARG A 3 -14.34 -58.05 47.74
CA ARG A 3 -14.44 -56.69 47.15
C ARG A 3 -13.84 -55.68 48.14
N VAL A 4 -12.51 -55.62 48.26
CA VAL A 4 -11.54 -54.86 47.43
C VAL A 4 -11.64 -53.35 47.65
N LEU A 5 -10.60 -52.83 48.32
CA LEU A 5 -10.10 -51.46 48.36
C LEU A 5 -10.33 -50.73 47.02
N LEU A 6 -11.05 -49.61 47.04
CA LEU A 6 -11.22 -48.75 45.86
C LEU A 6 -11.35 -47.25 46.22
N LEU A 7 -10.79 -46.82 47.36
CA LEU A 7 -10.95 -45.45 47.86
C LEU A 7 -9.70 -44.54 47.92
N PRO A 8 -8.44 -44.98 47.75
CA PRO A 8 -7.32 -44.03 47.69
C PRO A 8 -6.89 -43.63 46.27
N VAL A 9 -7.34 -44.34 45.22
CA VAL A 9 -6.88 -44.09 43.83
C VAL A 9 -7.58 -42.87 43.20
N LEU A 10 -8.80 -42.54 43.64
CA LEU A 10 -9.56 -41.42 43.06
C LEU A 10 -9.04 -40.05 43.55
N ALA A 11 -8.49 -39.96 44.76
CA ALA A 11 -7.93 -38.72 45.29
C ALA A 11 -6.58 -38.34 44.66
N LEU A 12 -5.80 -39.34 44.20
CA LEU A 12 -4.50 -39.11 43.56
C LEU A 12 -4.65 -38.65 42.10
N PHE A 13 -5.77 -38.99 41.44
CA PHE A 13 -6.03 -38.58 40.04
C PHE A 13 -6.56 -37.14 39.91
N VAL A 14 -7.22 -36.60 40.95
CA VAL A 14 -7.75 -35.23 40.94
C VAL A 14 -6.65 -34.19 41.23
N GLY A 15 -5.61 -34.55 41.99
CA GLY A 15 -4.47 -33.67 42.24
C GLY A 15 -3.56 -33.44 41.03
N LEU A 16 -3.54 -34.36 40.06
CA LEU A 16 -2.64 -34.31 38.91
C LEU A 16 -3.16 -33.43 37.75
N LEU A 17 -4.44 -33.06 37.76
CA LEU A 17 -5.07 -32.24 36.72
C LEU A 17 -5.00 -30.73 36.99
N LEU A 18 -4.55 -30.30 38.17
CA LEU A 18 -4.47 -28.87 38.56
C LEU A 18 -3.08 -28.24 38.34
N GLY A 19 -2.10 -29.00 37.85
CA GLY A 19 -0.74 -28.52 37.60
C GLY A 19 -0.42 -28.20 36.14
N LEU A 20 -1.41 -28.23 35.24
CA LEU A 20 -1.19 -27.86 33.85
C LEU A 20 -0.90 -26.36 33.77
N PRO A 21 0.30 -25.93 33.32
CA PRO A 21 0.57 -24.51 33.11
C PRO A 21 -0.49 -23.99 32.12
N ALA A 22 -1.18 -22.93 32.51
CA ALA A 22 -2.05 -22.22 31.59
C ALA A 22 -1.21 -21.83 30.37
N PRO A 23 -1.73 -21.96 29.13
CA PRO A 23 -1.04 -21.44 27.97
C PRO A 23 -0.83 -19.94 28.23
N ALA A 24 0.43 -19.54 28.37
CA ALA A 24 0.76 -18.13 28.36
C ALA A 24 0.24 -17.60 27.02
N SER A 25 -0.70 -16.65 27.05
CA SER A 25 -1.04 -15.90 25.86
C SER A 25 0.23 -15.20 25.42
N ALA A 26 0.91 -15.75 24.42
CA ALA A 26 1.94 -15.04 23.70
C ALA A 26 1.24 -13.84 23.07
N GLN A 27 1.53 -12.66 23.60
CA GLN A 27 1.05 -11.42 23.02
C GLN A 27 1.71 -11.33 21.65
N SER A 28 0.91 -11.39 20.58
CA SER A 28 1.43 -11.19 19.22
C SER A 28 2.15 -9.86 19.18
N PRO A 29 3.36 -9.80 18.60
CA PRO A 29 4.12 -8.56 18.59
C PRO A 29 3.36 -7.47 17.83
N GLU A 30 3.35 -6.28 18.40
CA GLU A 30 2.65 -5.12 17.84
C GLU A 30 3.56 -4.43 16.83
N PHE A 31 3.05 -4.21 15.62
CA PHE A 31 3.79 -3.62 14.51
C PHE A 31 3.20 -2.25 14.22
N THR A 32 4.00 -1.20 14.37
CA THR A 32 3.64 0.17 13.97
C THR A 32 4.45 0.56 12.76
N THR A 33 3.78 0.98 11.68
CA THR A 33 4.44 1.47 10.46
C THR A 33 4.14 2.94 10.23
N THR A 34 5.18 3.70 9.89
CA THR A 34 5.05 5.08 9.39
C THR A 34 5.66 5.15 8.00
N ILE A 35 4.97 5.85 7.08
CA ILE A 35 5.45 6.07 5.72
C ILE A 35 5.75 7.55 5.54
N GLU A 36 6.99 7.86 5.14
CA GLU A 36 7.39 9.18 4.69
C GLU A 36 7.48 9.20 3.17
N ASN A 37 6.75 10.12 2.55
CA ASN A 37 6.68 10.26 1.11
C ASN A 37 7.69 11.29 0.60
N GLU A 38 8.85 10.82 0.15
CA GLU A 38 9.92 11.62 -0.45
C GLU A 38 9.70 11.75 -1.97
N PHE A 39 8.50 12.17 -2.32
CA PHE A 39 8.08 12.35 -3.70
C PHE A 39 9.04 13.27 -4.46
N PRO A 40 9.37 12.98 -5.74
CA PRO A 40 8.92 11.81 -6.52
C PRO A 40 9.87 10.61 -6.44
N GLN A 41 10.92 10.66 -5.61
CA GLN A 41 12.06 9.74 -5.73
C GLN A 41 11.94 8.48 -4.89
N PHE A 42 11.41 8.58 -3.67
CA PHE A 42 11.37 7.46 -2.74
C PHE A 42 10.12 7.45 -1.85
N LEU A 43 9.77 6.25 -1.40
CA LEU A 43 8.98 6.02 -0.20
C LEU A 43 9.87 5.43 0.88
N ARG A 44 9.80 6.00 2.09
CA ARG A 44 10.53 5.51 3.25
C ARG A 44 9.56 4.93 4.26
N PHE A 45 9.67 3.61 4.47
CA PHE A 45 8.89 2.86 5.43
C PHE A 45 9.69 2.69 6.72
N ARG A 46 9.09 3.03 7.85
CA ARG A 46 9.68 2.85 9.18
C ARG A 46 8.82 1.89 9.99
N LEU A 47 9.44 0.83 10.49
CA LEU A 47 8.83 -0.14 11.40
C LEU A 47 9.27 0.15 12.82
N THR A 48 8.33 0.06 13.77
CA THR A 48 8.59 -0.26 15.17
C THR A 48 7.85 -1.54 15.52
N ALA A 49 8.58 -2.59 15.90
CA ALA A 49 8.00 -3.82 16.42
C ALA A 49 8.35 -3.96 17.90
N THR A 50 7.34 -4.09 18.77
CA THR A 50 7.52 -4.15 20.23
C THR A 50 7.79 -5.58 20.68
N ASP A 51 8.95 -5.77 21.32
CA ASP A 51 9.48 -7.05 21.82
C ASP A 51 9.15 -8.26 20.92
N PRO A 52 9.60 -8.28 19.65
CA PRO A 52 9.27 -9.35 18.70
C PRO A 52 9.97 -10.69 19.00
N GLY A 53 10.80 -10.78 20.04
CA GLY A 53 11.82 -11.82 20.18
C GLY A 53 13.10 -11.47 19.44
N GLY A 54 14.18 -12.24 19.62
CA GLY A 54 15.47 -11.93 18.99
C GLY A 54 15.37 -11.96 17.47
N VAL A 55 15.61 -10.84 16.78
CA VAL A 55 15.42 -10.65 15.33
C VAL A 55 16.77 -10.69 14.61
N THR A 56 16.86 -11.48 13.54
CA THR A 56 18.08 -11.65 12.73
C THR A 56 17.96 -11.12 11.31
N ASP A 57 16.74 -11.00 10.76
CA ASP A 57 16.48 -10.41 9.45
C ASP A 57 15.13 -9.69 9.47
N VAL A 58 15.02 -8.60 8.71
CA VAL A 58 13.78 -7.83 8.55
C VAL A 58 13.60 -7.47 7.10
N SER A 59 12.39 -7.65 6.58
CA SER A 59 12.06 -7.23 5.22
C SER A 59 10.65 -6.69 5.11
N LEU A 60 10.48 -5.72 4.22
CA LEU A 60 9.18 -5.22 3.80
C LEU A 60 8.77 -5.98 2.53
N ARG A 61 7.64 -6.67 2.59
CA ARG A 61 6.99 -7.25 1.42
C ARG A 61 6.00 -6.26 0.88
N TYR A 62 6.00 -6.04 -0.42
CA TYR A 62 5.04 -5.14 -1.04
C TYR A 62 4.72 -5.55 -2.46
N ARG A 63 3.53 -5.20 -2.91
CA ARG A 63 3.12 -5.27 -4.31
C ARG A 63 2.40 -3.99 -4.68
N ILE A 64 2.51 -3.61 -5.94
CA ILE A 64 1.69 -2.53 -6.51
C ILE A 64 0.46 -3.20 -7.12
N THR A 65 -0.75 -2.78 -6.71
CA THR A 65 -2.00 -3.34 -7.25
C THR A 65 -2.01 -3.22 -8.79
N GLY A 66 -2.23 -4.34 -9.47
CA GLY A 66 -2.19 -4.44 -10.94
C GLY A 66 -0.85 -4.91 -11.54
N SER A 67 0.27 -4.90 -10.80
CA SER A 67 1.57 -5.38 -11.33
C SER A 67 1.78 -6.90 -11.19
N GLY A 68 0.95 -7.58 -10.38
CA GLY A 68 1.01 -9.03 -10.13
C GLY A 68 2.27 -9.53 -9.43
N THR A 69 3.23 -8.65 -9.12
CA THR A 69 4.56 -9.04 -8.63
C THR A 69 4.72 -8.64 -7.16
N LEU A 70 5.03 -9.62 -6.30
CA LEU A 70 5.40 -9.40 -4.91
C LEU A 70 6.90 -9.11 -4.82
N ALA A 71 7.24 -7.88 -4.47
CA ALA A 71 8.61 -7.44 -4.22
C ALA A 71 8.98 -7.59 -2.73
N ARG A 72 10.28 -7.59 -2.47
CA ARG A 72 10.86 -7.56 -1.12
C ARG A 72 11.89 -6.43 -1.07
N ALA A 73 11.76 -5.55 -0.10
CA ALA A 73 12.75 -4.54 0.20
C ALA A 73 13.39 -4.84 1.57
N LYS A 74 14.70 -4.63 1.66
CA LYS A 74 15.50 -4.82 2.87
C LYS A 74 16.13 -3.51 3.28
N PRO A 75 16.42 -3.32 4.59
CA PRO A 75 17.24 -2.20 5.02
C PRO A 75 18.63 -2.29 4.39
N GLU A 76 19.29 -1.14 4.18
CA GLU A 76 20.65 -1.10 3.61
C GLU A 76 21.66 -1.81 4.52
N ALA A 77 21.47 -1.70 5.83
CA ALA A 77 22.18 -2.45 6.85
C ALA A 77 21.20 -2.84 7.97
N PHE A 78 21.38 -4.04 8.53
CA PHE A 78 20.61 -4.52 9.66
C PHE A 78 21.54 -5.19 10.67
N GLU A 79 21.44 -4.77 11.93
CA GLU A 79 22.09 -5.42 13.06
C GLU A 79 21.04 -6.26 13.81
N PRO A 80 21.34 -7.53 14.15
CA PRO A 80 20.41 -8.35 14.91
C PRO A 80 19.97 -7.67 16.21
N VAL A 81 18.66 -7.74 16.50
CA VAL A 81 18.05 -7.17 17.70
C VAL A 81 17.87 -8.29 18.72
N PRO A 82 18.45 -8.22 19.93
CA PRO A 82 18.29 -9.27 20.93
C PRO A 82 16.86 -9.31 21.49
N ALA A 83 16.45 -10.47 22.01
CA ALA A 83 15.16 -10.62 22.68
C ALA A 83 15.00 -9.63 23.85
N GLY A 84 13.78 -9.14 24.10
CA GLY A 84 13.49 -8.14 25.13
C GLY A 84 13.74 -6.68 24.69
N SER A 85 13.97 -6.45 23.39
CA SER A 85 14.21 -5.10 22.82
C SER A 85 13.28 -4.83 21.63
N ASP A 86 12.88 -3.58 21.45
CA ASP A 86 12.11 -3.17 20.26
C ASP A 86 12.99 -3.19 19.00
N ALA A 87 12.46 -3.72 17.91
CA ALA A 87 13.09 -3.60 16.60
C ALA A 87 12.62 -2.30 15.92
N ARG A 88 13.56 -1.45 15.53
CA ARG A 88 13.32 -0.23 14.73
C ARG A 88 14.08 -0.34 13.43
N VAL A 89 13.35 -0.35 12.31
CA VAL A 89 13.92 -0.60 10.98
C VAL A 89 13.39 0.41 9.99
N GLU A 90 14.24 0.76 9.04
CA GLU A 90 13.89 1.66 7.95
C GLU A 90 14.24 1.04 6.60
N VAL A 91 13.33 1.17 5.64
CA VAL A 91 13.48 0.65 4.28
C VAL A 91 13.06 1.73 3.29
N ARG A 92 13.83 1.87 2.20
CA ARG A 92 13.54 2.79 1.10
C ARG A 92 13.14 2.02 -0.15
N ILE A 93 12.07 2.46 -0.79
CA ILE A 93 11.63 1.99 -2.11
C ILE A 93 11.79 3.15 -3.08
N SER A 94 12.46 2.92 -4.23
CA SER A 94 12.53 3.93 -5.29
C SER A 94 11.21 4.01 -6.04
N THR A 95 10.70 5.23 -6.22
CA THR A 95 9.49 5.54 -6.98
C THR A 95 9.75 6.48 -8.17
N GLY A 96 10.97 7.00 -8.27
CA GLY A 96 11.43 7.89 -9.34
C GLY A 96 12.09 7.16 -10.51
N THR A 97 13.16 7.71 -11.07
CA THR A 97 13.74 7.24 -12.35
C THR A 97 14.24 5.80 -12.34
N LEU A 98 14.75 5.31 -11.21
CA LEU A 98 15.29 3.95 -11.08
C LEU A 98 14.21 2.86 -10.94
N GLY A 99 12.96 3.26 -10.74
CA GLY A 99 11.82 2.37 -10.51
C GLY A 99 10.53 3.17 -10.50
N TYR A 100 10.16 3.74 -11.66
CA TYR A 100 9.03 4.68 -11.74
C TYR A 100 7.75 4.03 -11.25
N VAL A 101 7.15 4.64 -10.22
CA VAL A 101 5.83 4.27 -9.72
C VAL A 101 4.87 5.41 -10.04
N PRO A 102 3.84 5.17 -10.87
CA PRO A 102 2.86 6.18 -11.19
C PRO A 102 2.15 6.69 -9.93
N VAL A 103 1.93 7.99 -9.83
CA VAL A 103 0.99 8.59 -8.85
C VAL A 103 -0.38 7.91 -8.97
N GLY A 104 -1.07 7.71 -7.85
CA GLY A 104 -2.31 6.94 -7.76
C GLY A 104 -2.11 5.42 -7.67
N SER A 105 -0.86 4.93 -7.78
CA SER A 105 -0.53 3.53 -7.48
C SER A 105 -0.83 3.21 -6.03
N GLU A 106 -1.29 1.99 -5.79
CA GLU A 106 -1.60 1.50 -4.45
C GLU A 106 -0.64 0.38 -4.10
N PHE A 107 0.09 0.58 -3.01
CA PHE A 107 0.95 -0.40 -2.39
C PHE A 107 0.10 -1.23 -1.43
N VAL A 108 0.22 -2.55 -1.53
CA VAL A 108 -0.21 -3.47 -0.48
C VAL A 108 1.05 -4.08 0.10
N TYR A 109 1.26 -3.91 1.40
CA TYR A 109 2.52 -4.23 2.05
C TYR A 109 2.33 -4.87 3.43
N HIS A 110 3.33 -5.62 3.88
CA HIS A 110 3.44 -6.15 5.24
C HIS A 110 4.90 -6.38 5.59
N TRP A 111 5.21 -6.43 6.88
CA TRP A 111 6.56 -6.73 7.36
C TRP A 111 6.74 -8.22 7.65
N GLU A 112 7.92 -8.74 7.34
CA GLU A 112 8.39 -10.08 7.71
C GLU A 112 9.66 -9.93 8.57
N LEU A 113 9.65 -10.51 9.78
CA LEU A 113 10.81 -10.59 10.69
C LEU A 113 11.22 -12.05 10.83
N VAL A 114 12.52 -12.34 10.76
CA VAL A 114 13.07 -13.68 11.02
C VAL A 114 13.73 -13.66 12.40
N LEU A 115 13.32 -14.56 13.28
CA LEU A 115 13.84 -14.68 14.64
C LEU A 115 15.10 -15.55 14.71
N GLU A 116 15.80 -15.50 15.84
CA GLU A 116 17.01 -16.30 16.10
C GLU A 116 16.77 -17.82 16.01
N ASP A 117 15.55 -18.28 16.33
CA ASP A 117 15.15 -19.68 16.23
C ASP A 117 14.67 -20.08 14.81
N GLY A 118 14.69 -19.15 13.86
CA GLY A 118 14.24 -19.32 12.49
C GLY A 118 12.74 -19.11 12.27
N THR A 119 11.97 -18.77 13.32
CA THR A 119 10.55 -18.42 13.20
C THR A 119 10.39 -17.16 12.37
N VAL A 120 9.40 -17.14 11.47
CA VAL A 120 9.03 -15.94 10.70
C VAL A 120 7.78 -15.34 11.31
N LEU A 121 7.87 -14.08 11.72
CA LEU A 121 6.74 -13.27 12.15
C LEU A 121 6.29 -12.38 11.01
N GLU A 122 5.01 -12.43 10.69
CA GLU A 122 4.39 -11.60 9.67
C GLU A 122 3.46 -10.58 10.34
N GLY A 123 3.62 -9.31 9.97
CA GLY A 123 2.69 -8.25 10.35
C GLY A 123 1.41 -8.30 9.53
N GLU A 124 0.39 -7.56 9.97
CA GLU A 124 -0.83 -7.38 9.18
C GLU A 124 -0.53 -6.64 7.86
N SER A 125 -1.29 -7.00 6.82
CA SER A 125 -1.21 -6.31 5.54
C SER A 125 -1.92 -4.97 5.60
N ASP A 126 -1.27 -3.94 5.10
CA ASP A 126 -1.79 -2.58 5.02
C ASP A 126 -1.64 -2.02 3.60
N THR A 127 -2.33 -0.91 3.33
CA THR A 127 -2.38 -0.27 2.01
C THR A 127 -1.97 1.19 2.06
N PHE A 128 -1.27 1.63 1.02
CA PHE A 128 -0.86 3.02 0.87
C PHE A 128 -1.05 3.49 -0.57
N VAL A 129 -1.76 4.59 -0.78
CA VAL A 129 -1.92 5.21 -2.10
C VAL A 129 -0.84 6.27 -2.29
N TYR A 130 -0.03 6.13 -3.33
CA TYR A 130 1.06 7.04 -3.64
C TYR A 130 0.53 8.30 -4.31
N LEU A 131 0.35 9.37 -3.53
CA LEU A 131 -0.06 10.70 -3.99
C LEU A 131 0.97 11.75 -3.52
N PRO A 132 1.23 12.84 -4.28
CA PRO A 132 2.14 13.90 -3.87
C PRO A 132 1.81 14.42 -2.45
N PRO A 133 2.81 14.62 -1.59
CA PRO A 133 2.61 15.14 -0.24
C PRO A 133 2.28 16.65 -0.27
N GLY A 134 1.84 17.19 0.87
CA GLY A 134 1.59 18.62 1.06
C GLY A 134 0.15 19.05 0.83
N GLU A 135 -0.67 18.19 0.22
CA GLU A 135 -2.08 18.45 -0.07
C GLU A 135 -2.98 17.45 0.67
N GLU A 136 -4.19 17.89 1.00
CA GLU A 136 -5.25 16.99 1.49
C GLU A 136 -5.99 16.39 0.28
N TRP A 137 -5.70 15.14 -0.01
CA TRP A 137 -6.32 14.41 -1.10
C TRP A 137 -7.67 13.81 -0.68
N HIS A 138 -8.65 13.99 -1.56
CA HIS A 138 -9.98 13.38 -1.50
C HIS A 138 -10.18 12.48 -2.72
N SER A 139 -11.24 11.66 -2.69
CA SER A 139 -11.63 10.86 -3.84
C SER A 139 -13.14 10.80 -4.02
N ALA A 140 -13.58 10.84 -5.28
CA ALA A 140 -14.92 10.47 -5.69
C ALA A 140 -14.85 9.16 -6.49
N GLU A 141 -15.84 8.29 -6.36
CA GLU A 141 -15.84 6.98 -7.03
C GLU A 141 -17.22 6.53 -7.50
N ASN A 142 -17.20 5.65 -8.49
CA ASN A 142 -18.34 4.84 -8.94
C ASN A 142 -17.88 3.38 -9.09
N ASP A 143 -18.71 2.53 -9.71
CA ASP A 143 -18.47 1.09 -9.83
C ASP A 143 -17.14 0.69 -10.49
N PHE A 144 -16.55 1.56 -11.33
CA PHE A 144 -15.36 1.22 -12.11
C PHE A 144 -14.28 2.30 -12.14
N MET A 145 -14.51 3.47 -11.56
CA MET A 145 -13.59 4.60 -11.63
C MET A 145 -13.50 5.30 -10.28
N ARG A 146 -12.27 5.64 -9.88
CA ARG A 146 -11.98 6.52 -8.75
C ARG A 146 -11.18 7.72 -9.22
N VAL A 147 -11.62 8.92 -8.86
CA VAL A 147 -10.95 10.18 -9.16
C VAL A 147 -10.38 10.76 -7.87
N TYR A 148 -9.06 10.84 -7.76
CA TYR A 148 -8.35 11.56 -6.71
C TYR A 148 -8.23 13.03 -7.08
N TYR A 149 -8.50 13.91 -6.12
CA TYR A 149 -8.41 15.36 -6.27
C TYR A 149 -8.02 16.01 -4.94
N HIS A 150 -7.57 17.26 -4.99
CA HIS A 150 -7.34 18.08 -3.81
C HIS A 150 -7.90 19.50 -4.04
N GLY A 151 -8.15 20.21 -2.93
CA GLY A 151 -8.83 21.50 -2.94
C GLY A 151 -10.29 21.40 -3.41
N ASP A 152 -10.87 22.53 -3.83
CA ASP A 152 -12.28 22.64 -4.22
C ASP A 152 -12.54 22.13 -5.65
N ARG A 153 -12.45 20.80 -5.83
CA ARG A 153 -12.58 20.13 -7.14
C ARG A 153 -13.55 18.95 -7.16
N GLU A 154 -14.31 18.73 -6.10
CA GLU A 154 -15.29 17.64 -6.02
C GLU A 154 -16.29 17.68 -7.18
N SER A 155 -16.84 18.85 -7.48
CA SER A 155 -17.79 19.03 -8.60
C SER A 155 -17.18 18.68 -9.96
N ILE A 156 -15.86 18.83 -10.13
CA ILE A 156 -15.14 18.44 -11.34
C ILE A 156 -14.97 16.93 -11.35
N ALA A 157 -14.51 16.33 -10.24
CA ALA A 157 -14.34 14.89 -10.10
C ALA A 157 -15.64 14.12 -10.41
N LEU A 158 -16.78 14.58 -9.91
CA LEU A 158 -18.09 13.99 -10.20
C LEU A 158 -18.47 14.08 -11.69
N ARG A 159 -18.13 15.17 -12.39
CA ARG A 159 -18.35 15.27 -13.85
C ARG A 159 -17.50 14.28 -14.63
N TYR A 160 -16.28 13.99 -14.17
CA TYR A 160 -15.43 12.96 -14.78
C TYR A 160 -16.04 11.57 -14.66
N LEU A 161 -16.56 11.21 -13.47
CA LEU A 161 -17.26 9.94 -13.25
C LEU A 161 -18.48 9.80 -14.17
N GLU A 162 -19.32 10.83 -14.24
CA GLU A 162 -20.52 10.84 -15.08
C GLU A 162 -20.17 10.75 -16.58
N ALA A 163 -19.10 11.43 -17.02
CA ALA A 163 -18.62 11.35 -18.38
C ALA A 163 -18.07 9.95 -18.73
N ALA A 164 -17.35 9.32 -17.80
CA ALA A 164 -16.85 7.96 -17.96
C ALA A 164 -18.01 6.97 -18.08
N GLU A 165 -19.02 7.04 -17.20
CA GLU A 165 -20.20 6.16 -17.24
C GLU A 165 -20.93 6.23 -18.58
N ARG A 166 -21.21 7.46 -19.06
CA ARG A 166 -21.86 7.66 -20.36
C ARG A 166 -21.03 7.08 -21.50
N THR A 167 -19.71 7.21 -21.42
CA THR A 167 -18.78 6.67 -22.42
C THR A 167 -18.79 5.16 -22.42
N TYR A 168 -18.70 4.54 -21.25
CA TYR A 168 -18.72 3.08 -21.07
C TYR A 168 -20.03 2.48 -21.60
N ALA A 169 -21.18 3.05 -21.21
CA ALA A 169 -22.48 2.62 -21.70
C ALA A 169 -22.63 2.78 -23.23
N ARG A 170 -22.04 3.83 -23.80
CA ARG A 170 -22.04 4.04 -25.25
C ARG A 170 -21.18 3.01 -25.97
N MET A 171 -20.01 2.69 -25.43
CA MET A 171 -19.09 1.71 -26.00
C MET A 171 -19.65 0.29 -25.94
N GLY A 172 -20.27 -0.12 -24.82
CA GLY A 172 -20.92 -1.42 -24.73
C GLY A 172 -22.04 -1.60 -25.77
N ARG A 173 -22.87 -0.56 -25.96
CA ARG A 173 -23.90 -0.56 -27.03
C ARG A 173 -23.31 -0.65 -28.43
N LEU A 174 -22.22 0.08 -28.69
CA LEU A 174 -21.55 0.07 -30.00
C LEU A 174 -20.98 -1.32 -30.32
N LEU A 175 -20.35 -1.94 -29.33
CA LEU A 175 -19.68 -3.23 -29.46
C LEU A 175 -20.63 -4.43 -29.27
N GLN A 176 -21.91 -4.17 -28.97
CA GLN A 176 -22.94 -5.18 -28.70
C GLN A 176 -22.51 -6.20 -27.64
N THR A 177 -21.78 -5.75 -26.64
CA THR A 177 -21.27 -6.57 -25.54
C THR A 177 -21.33 -5.80 -24.25
N GLU A 178 -21.44 -6.53 -23.15
CA GLU A 178 -21.03 -6.01 -21.85
C GLU A 178 -19.52 -5.92 -21.83
N LEU A 179 -19.01 -4.77 -21.43
CA LEU A 179 -17.59 -4.55 -21.29
C LEU A 179 -17.14 -5.12 -19.95
N GLU A 180 -15.89 -5.57 -19.88
CA GLU A 180 -15.28 -5.91 -18.59
C GLU A 180 -15.05 -4.63 -17.79
N ILE A 181 -15.46 -4.64 -16.52
CA ILE A 181 -15.22 -3.52 -15.60
C ILE A 181 -13.81 -3.66 -15.05
N VAL A 182 -12.90 -2.84 -15.57
CA VAL A 182 -11.54 -2.71 -15.04
C VAL A 182 -11.50 -1.45 -14.18
N PRO A 183 -11.19 -1.54 -12.87
CA PRO A 183 -11.10 -0.38 -12.01
C PRO A 183 -10.03 0.61 -12.49
N VAL A 184 -10.46 1.80 -12.91
CA VAL A 184 -9.60 2.91 -13.35
C VAL A 184 -9.40 3.90 -12.21
N LYS A 185 -8.16 4.33 -12.01
CA LYS A 185 -7.79 5.41 -11.11
C LYS A 185 -7.44 6.64 -11.95
N THR A 186 -7.98 7.79 -11.57
CA THR A 186 -7.69 9.07 -12.21
C THR A 186 -7.17 10.03 -11.18
N VAL A 187 -6.10 10.74 -11.49
CA VAL A 187 -5.51 11.75 -10.62
C VAL A 187 -5.71 13.10 -11.28
N LEU A 188 -6.55 13.93 -10.67
CA LEU A 188 -6.88 15.28 -11.12
C LEU A 188 -5.94 16.28 -10.45
N PHE A 189 -4.95 16.75 -11.22
CA PHE A 189 -3.99 17.73 -10.76
C PHE A 189 -4.53 19.16 -10.85
N ALA A 190 -4.07 20.02 -9.95
CA ALA A 190 -4.51 21.41 -9.89
C ALA A 190 -3.87 22.28 -10.97
N SER A 191 -2.61 22.00 -11.34
CA SER A 191 -1.83 22.75 -12.32
C SER A 191 -1.04 21.85 -13.28
N GLU A 192 -0.53 22.44 -14.36
CA GLU A 192 0.40 21.76 -15.28
C GLU A 192 1.70 21.37 -14.57
N ALA A 193 2.22 22.21 -13.68
CA ALA A 193 3.43 21.94 -12.92
C ALA A 193 3.30 20.68 -12.03
N ASP A 194 2.17 20.53 -11.32
CA ASP A 194 1.94 19.35 -10.47
C ASP A 194 1.88 18.05 -11.31
N LEU A 195 1.32 18.13 -12.51
CA LEU A 195 1.24 17.03 -13.46
C LEU A 195 2.63 16.70 -14.05
N GLU A 196 3.44 17.71 -14.36
CA GLU A 196 4.82 17.53 -14.84
C GLU A 196 5.69 16.83 -13.78
N ASP A 197 5.59 17.24 -12.50
CA ASP A 197 6.34 16.63 -11.40
C ASP A 197 5.95 15.16 -11.15
N ALA A 198 4.71 14.76 -11.50
CA ALA A 198 4.20 13.39 -11.38
C ALA A 198 4.59 12.47 -12.54
N GLN A 199 5.08 13.01 -13.64
CA GLN A 199 5.47 12.25 -14.81
C GLN A 199 6.87 11.62 -14.64
N PRO A 200 7.14 10.50 -15.33
CA PRO A 200 8.49 9.98 -15.35
C PRO A 200 9.40 11.02 -16.03
N ASN A 201 10.56 11.29 -15.43
CA ASN A 201 11.53 12.23 -15.97
C ASN A 201 12.00 11.72 -17.35
N ARG A 202 11.48 12.29 -18.44
CA ARG A 202 11.88 11.99 -19.82
C ARG A 202 12.93 13.02 -20.24
N SER A 203 13.82 12.67 -21.17
CA SER A 203 14.85 13.62 -21.60
C SER A 203 14.20 14.87 -22.21
N GLU A 204 14.71 16.05 -21.84
CA GLU A 204 14.23 17.40 -22.23
C GLU A 204 13.95 17.59 -23.74
N VAL A 205 14.52 16.72 -24.59
CA VAL A 205 14.42 16.77 -26.06
C VAL A 205 13.07 16.23 -26.59
N TYR A 206 12.32 15.45 -25.80
CA TYR A 206 10.99 14.94 -26.19
C TYR A 206 9.81 15.75 -25.63
N ASP A 207 9.96 16.38 -24.46
CA ASP A 207 8.86 17.09 -23.79
C ASP A 207 8.52 18.45 -24.41
N ALA A 208 9.47 19.12 -25.07
CA ALA A 208 9.27 20.44 -25.67
C ALA A 208 8.26 20.48 -26.84
N ALA A 209 7.74 19.33 -27.29
CA ALA A 209 6.88 19.23 -28.48
C ALA A 209 5.42 18.85 -28.21
N THR A 210 5.03 18.39 -27.00
CA THR A 210 3.65 17.95 -26.72
C THR A 210 3.25 18.13 -25.25
N PHE A 211 2.35 19.08 -24.97
CA PHE A 211 1.62 19.16 -23.70
C PHE A 211 0.35 18.31 -23.80
N LEU A 212 0.19 17.30 -22.94
CA LEU A 212 -0.99 16.42 -22.91
C LEU A 212 -1.83 16.70 -21.67
N CYS A 213 -3.10 17.09 -21.86
CA CYS A 213 -4.04 17.38 -20.74
C CYS A 213 -4.57 16.11 -20.07
N GLY A 214 -4.22 14.97 -20.64
CA GLY A 214 -4.58 13.65 -20.19
C GLY A 214 -3.55 12.65 -20.68
N SER A 215 -2.99 11.84 -19.78
CA SER A 215 -2.07 10.77 -20.16
C SER A 215 -2.37 9.49 -19.38
N GLN A 216 -2.40 8.36 -20.09
CA GLN A 216 -2.41 7.05 -19.45
C GLN A 216 -0.97 6.72 -19.06
N VAL A 217 -0.74 6.53 -17.76
CA VAL A 217 0.59 6.29 -17.19
C VAL A 217 0.77 4.86 -16.68
N ALA A 218 -0.33 4.14 -16.47
CA ALA A 218 -0.37 2.72 -16.23
C ALA A 218 -1.61 2.10 -16.91
N ASN A 219 -1.72 0.77 -16.92
CA ASN A 219 -2.86 0.07 -17.51
C ASN A 219 -4.22 0.57 -17.00
N ASN A 220 -4.27 1.07 -15.76
CA ASN A 220 -5.48 1.58 -15.14
C ASN A 220 -5.32 2.94 -14.43
N ILE A 221 -4.28 3.72 -14.76
CA ILE A 221 -4.05 5.04 -14.14
C ILE A 221 -3.98 6.11 -15.22
N ILE A 222 -4.76 7.16 -15.03
CA ILE A 222 -4.84 8.32 -15.93
C ILE A 222 -4.56 9.60 -15.14
N PHE A 223 -3.66 10.44 -15.64
CA PHE A 223 -3.46 11.80 -15.13
C PHE A 223 -4.25 12.79 -15.96
N VAL A 224 -4.89 13.76 -15.31
CA VAL A 224 -5.69 14.79 -15.97
C VAL A 224 -5.55 16.14 -15.28
N ILE A 225 -5.74 17.22 -16.05
CA ILE A 225 -5.90 18.60 -15.57
C ILE A 225 -7.20 19.20 -16.13
N ASP A 226 -7.85 20.08 -15.36
CA ASP A 226 -9.12 20.72 -15.75
C ASP A 226 -8.94 22.00 -16.60
N ARG A 227 -7.84 22.14 -17.35
CA ARG A 227 -7.56 23.32 -18.20
C ARG A 227 -7.20 22.93 -19.64
N SER A 228 -7.39 23.87 -20.57
CA SER A 228 -6.89 23.72 -21.93
C SER A 228 -5.37 23.82 -21.93
N CYS A 229 -4.68 22.76 -22.36
CA CYS A 229 -3.23 22.79 -22.51
C CYS A 229 -2.79 23.78 -23.58
N GLY A 230 -1.63 24.40 -23.37
CA GLY A 230 -0.98 25.25 -24.37
C GLY A 230 -1.42 26.73 -24.35
N THR A 231 -2.34 27.11 -23.47
CA THR A 231 -2.49 28.52 -23.06
C THR A 231 -1.52 28.78 -21.92
N ARG A 232 -0.31 29.26 -22.22
CA ARG A 232 0.57 29.84 -21.20
C ARG A 232 -0.28 30.77 -20.33
N ASP A 233 -0.24 30.57 -19.02
CA ASP A 233 -0.68 31.58 -18.05
C ASP A 233 0.07 32.89 -18.41
N ARG A 234 -0.63 33.79 -19.11
CA ARG A 234 -0.25 35.19 -19.27
C ARG A 234 -1.20 35.98 -18.38
N SER A 235 -0.87 36.04 -17.10
CA SER A 235 -1.26 37.14 -16.22
C SER A 235 -0.03 37.99 -15.96
#